data_AF-P09455-F1
#
_entry.id   AF-P09455-F1
#
_cell.length_a   1.000
_cell.length_b   1.000
_cell.length_c   1.000
_cell.angle_alpha   90.00
_cell.angle_beta   90.00
_cell.angle_gamma   90.00
#
_symmetry.space_group_name_H-M   'P 1'
#
loop_
_entity.id
_entity.type
_entity.pdbx_description
1 polymer ?
#
loop_
_entity_poly.entity_id
_entity_poly.type
_entity_poly.pdbx_seq_one_letter_code
_entity_poly.pdbx_strand_id
1 'polypeptide(L)'
;MPVDFTGYWKMLVNENFEEYLRALDVNVALRKIANLLKPDKEIVQDGDHMIIRTLSTFRNYIMDFQVGKEFEEDLTGIDDRKCMTTVSWDGDKLQCVQKGEKEGRGWTQWIEGDELHLEMRVEGVVCKQVFKKVQ
;
A
#
# COMPACT_ATOMS: atom_id res chain seq x y z
N MET A 1 -13.28 18.13 -5.72
CA MET A 1 -12.97 16.91 -6.49
C MET A 1 -11.93 16.15 -5.69
N PRO A 2 -12.02 14.82 -5.59
CA PRO A 2 -10.96 14.04 -4.95
C PRO A 2 -9.61 14.31 -5.62
N VAL A 3 -8.53 14.20 -4.85
CA VAL A 3 -7.17 14.28 -5.38
C VAL A 3 -6.96 13.18 -6.43
N ASP A 4 -6.31 13.53 -7.54
CA ASP A 4 -5.99 12.59 -8.61
C ASP A 4 -4.62 11.94 -8.36
N PHE A 5 -4.65 10.65 -8.02
CA PHE A 5 -3.46 9.83 -7.77
C PHE A 5 -2.87 9.23 -9.05
N THR A 6 -3.50 9.43 -10.22
CA THR A 6 -3.09 8.82 -11.48
C THR A 6 -1.64 9.15 -11.80
N GLY A 7 -0.88 8.11 -12.14
CA GLY A 7 0.50 8.24 -12.58
C GLY A 7 1.37 7.05 -12.22
N TYR A 8 2.64 7.18 -12.61
CA TYR A 8 3.71 6.26 -12.26
C TYR A 8 4.61 6.90 -11.20
N TRP A 9 4.92 6.16 -10.14
CA TRP A 9 5.56 6.65 -8.95
C TRP A 9 6.74 5.77 -8.58
N LYS A 10 7.95 6.32 -8.51
CA LYS A 10 9.18 5.58 -8.18
C LYS A 10 9.54 5.72 -6.72
N MET A 11 9.81 4.62 -6.04
CA MET A 11 10.17 4.66 -4.62
C MET A 11 11.47 5.43 -4.37
N LEU A 12 11.42 6.35 -3.41
CA LEU A 12 12.55 7.12 -2.89
C LEU A 12 12.97 6.63 -1.51
N VAL A 13 11.99 6.47 -0.61
CA VAL A 13 12.21 6.17 0.81
C VAL A 13 11.36 4.97 1.20
N ASN A 14 11.92 4.10 2.06
CA ASN A 14 11.24 2.96 2.66
C ASN A 14 11.74 2.75 4.10
N GLU A 15 11.09 3.43 5.03
CA GLU A 15 11.48 3.47 6.45
C GLU A 15 10.72 2.42 7.25
N ASN A 16 11.43 1.69 8.11
CA ASN A 16 10.86 0.73 9.06
C ASN A 16 10.10 -0.47 8.43
N PHE A 17 10.39 -0.81 7.17
CA PHE A 17 9.71 -1.88 6.44
C PHE A 17 9.97 -3.28 7.00
N GLU A 18 11.20 -3.55 7.46
CA GLU A 18 11.55 -4.82 8.13
C GLU A 18 10.67 -5.08 9.35
N GLU A 19 10.42 -4.05 10.18
CA GLU A 19 9.58 -4.18 11.37
C GLU A 19 8.11 -4.38 11.00
N TYR A 20 7.62 -3.67 9.97
CA TYR A 20 6.27 -3.88 9.44
C TYR A 20 6.06 -5.32 8.95
N LEU A 21 7.00 -5.85 8.16
CA LEU A 21 6.93 -7.24 7.69
C LEU A 21 7.07 -8.25 8.83
N ARG A 22 7.85 -7.93 9.87
CA ARG A 22 7.96 -8.77 11.07
C ARG A 22 6.64 -8.83 11.82
N ALA A 23 5.95 -7.70 12.00
CA ALA A 23 4.63 -7.64 12.62
C ALA A 23 3.56 -8.38 11.78
N LEU A 24 3.76 -8.55 10.47
CA LEU A 24 2.94 -9.42 9.62
C LEU A 24 3.31 -10.93 9.70
N ASP A 25 4.27 -11.31 10.54
CA ASP A 25 4.82 -12.68 10.63
C ASP A 25 5.46 -13.20 9.33
N VAL A 26 5.86 -12.30 8.43
CA VAL A 26 6.56 -12.69 7.19
C VAL A 26 7.90 -13.32 7.55
N ASN A 27 8.24 -14.47 6.98
CA ASN A 27 9.45 -15.19 7.35
C ASN A 27 10.75 -14.42 7.01
N VAL A 28 11.81 -14.68 7.76
CA VAL A 28 13.09 -13.95 7.69
C VAL A 28 13.69 -13.89 6.27
N ALA A 29 13.60 -14.99 5.51
CA ALA A 29 14.17 -15.04 4.16
C ALA A 29 13.42 -14.11 3.20
N LEU A 30 12.08 -14.14 3.23
CA LEU A 30 11.25 -13.23 2.43
C LEU A 30 11.45 -11.78 2.83
N ARG A 31 11.56 -11.46 4.12
CA ARG A 31 11.81 -10.09 4.57
C ARG A 31 13.15 -9.55 4.05
N LYS A 32 14.21 -10.36 4.09
CA LYS A 32 15.52 -9.98 3.54
C LYS A 32 15.44 -9.65 2.04
N ILE A 33 14.73 -10.47 1.26
CA ILE A 33 14.53 -10.20 -0.17
C ILE A 33 13.71 -8.91 -0.34
N ALA A 34 12.59 -8.77 0.38
CA ALA A 34 11.69 -7.64 0.25
C ALA A 34 12.35 -6.29 0.57
N ASN A 35 13.22 -6.22 1.58
CA ASN A 35 13.94 -5.00 1.93
C ASN A 35 14.98 -4.57 0.88
N LEU A 36 15.42 -5.47 0.00
CA LEU A 36 16.31 -5.14 -1.11
C LEU A 36 15.56 -4.59 -2.34
N LEU A 37 14.24 -4.76 -2.37
CA LEU A 37 13.40 -4.29 -3.48
C LEU A 37 13.15 -2.78 -3.36
N LYS A 38 12.99 -2.15 -4.52
CA LYS A 38 12.48 -0.78 -4.67
C LYS A 38 11.26 -0.82 -5.56
N PRO A 39 10.09 -1.20 -5.02
CA PRO A 39 8.89 -1.31 -5.84
C PRO A 39 8.44 0.06 -6.32
N ASP A 40 8.00 0.13 -7.57
CA ASP A 40 7.31 1.29 -8.12
C ASP A 40 5.80 1.14 -7.92
N LYS A 41 5.05 2.24 -8.05
CA LYS A 41 3.58 2.22 -8.12
C LYS A 41 3.08 2.75 -9.45
N GLU A 42 2.15 2.04 -10.05
CA GLU A 42 1.30 2.56 -11.13
C GLU A 42 -0.12 2.66 -10.58
N ILE A 43 -0.71 3.86 -10.68
CA ILE A 43 -2.07 4.13 -10.20
C ILE A 43 -2.90 4.63 -11.37
N VAL A 44 -4.08 4.03 -11.53
CA VAL A 44 -5.14 4.48 -12.45
C VAL A 44 -6.38 4.79 -11.62
N GLN A 45 -6.93 5.99 -11.78
CA GLN A 45 -8.13 6.46 -11.07
C GLN A 45 -9.19 6.90 -12.09
N ASP A 46 -10.35 6.25 -12.05
CA ASP A 46 -11.55 6.64 -12.82
C ASP A 46 -12.70 6.93 -11.85
N GLY A 47 -12.81 8.20 -11.46
CA GLY A 47 -13.73 8.64 -10.40
C GLY A 47 -13.39 7.97 -9.07
N ASP A 48 -14.29 7.11 -8.60
CA ASP A 48 -14.16 6.33 -7.36
C ASP A 48 -13.62 4.91 -7.60
N HIS A 49 -13.38 4.50 -8.86
CA HIS A 49 -12.72 3.23 -9.18
C HIS A 49 -11.22 3.46 -9.27
N MET A 50 -10.44 2.62 -8.58
CA MET A 50 -8.98 2.73 -8.54
C MET A 50 -8.31 1.38 -8.73
N ILE A 51 -7.22 1.39 -9.50
CA ILE A 51 -6.30 0.27 -9.63
C ILE A 51 -4.92 0.75 -9.17
N ILE A 52 -4.40 0.14 -8.11
CA ILE A 52 -3.06 0.38 -7.59
C ILE A 52 -2.22 -0.87 -7.87
N ARG A 53 -1.19 -0.72 -8.71
CA ARG A 53 -0.19 -1.76 -8.96
C ARG A 53 1.09 -1.41 -8.23
N THR A 54 1.54 -2.29 -7.35
CA THR A 54 2.87 -2.24 -6.74
C THR A 54 3.78 -3.21 -7.49
N LEU A 55 4.77 -2.68 -8.18
CA LEU A 55 5.56 -3.38 -9.19
C LEU A 55 6.98 -3.61 -8.68
N SER A 56 7.46 -4.86 -8.65
CA SER A 56 8.84 -5.17 -8.27
C SER A 56 9.42 -6.29 -9.14
N THR A 57 10.74 -6.46 -9.09
CA THR A 57 11.44 -7.53 -9.82
C THR A 57 11.14 -8.93 -9.29
N PHE A 58 10.61 -9.03 -8.06
CA PHE A 58 10.32 -10.31 -7.41
C PHE A 58 8.85 -10.69 -7.50
N ARG A 59 7.96 -9.75 -7.14
CA ARG A 59 6.51 -9.98 -7.12
C ARG A 59 5.76 -8.67 -7.33
N ASN A 60 4.71 -8.75 -8.14
CA ASN A 60 3.76 -7.65 -8.31
C ASN A 60 2.53 -7.89 -7.45
N TYR A 61 1.96 -6.81 -6.94
CA TYR A 61 0.71 -6.80 -6.19
C TYR A 61 -0.24 -5.81 -6.85
N ILE A 62 -1.48 -6.21 -7.10
CA ILE A 62 -2.50 -5.39 -7.77
C ILE A 62 -3.72 -5.36 -6.88
N MET A 63 -4.19 -4.16 -6.59
CA MET A 63 -5.42 -3.91 -5.84
C MET A 63 -6.36 -3.11 -6.73
N ASP A 64 -7.52 -3.68 -7.03
CA ASP A 64 -8.57 -3.12 -7.88
C ASP A 64 -9.82 -2.98 -7.01
N PHE A 65 -10.27 -1.74 -6.76
CA PHE A 65 -11.31 -1.46 -5.79
C PHE A 65 -12.14 -0.24 -6.14
N GLN A 66 -13.33 -0.19 -5.55
CA GLN A 66 -14.16 1.01 -5.53
C GLN A 66 -14.05 1.67 -4.16
N VAL A 67 -13.72 2.96 -4.12
CA VAL A 67 -13.71 3.75 -2.90
C VAL A 67 -15.09 3.68 -2.22
N GLY A 68 -15.10 3.44 -0.91
CA GLY A 68 -16.29 3.30 -0.09
C GLY A 68 -16.96 1.92 -0.14
N LYS A 69 -16.47 0.97 -0.95
CA LYS A 69 -17.00 -0.41 -0.99
C LYS A 69 -16.00 -1.38 -0.38
N GLU A 70 -16.51 -2.23 0.51
CA GLU A 70 -15.72 -3.32 1.09
C GLU A 70 -15.55 -4.45 0.06
N PHE A 71 -14.36 -5.06 0.03
CA PHE A 71 -14.02 -6.18 -0.85
C PHE A 71 -13.10 -7.17 -0.14
N GLU A 72 -13.05 -8.42 -0.64
CA GLU A 72 -12.07 -9.40 -0.18
C GLU A 72 -10.72 -9.15 -0.88
N GLU A 73 -9.70 -8.79 -0.11
CA GLU A 73 -8.35 -8.56 -0.59
C GLU A 73 -7.51 -9.84 -0.39
N ASP A 74 -6.99 -10.38 -1.49
CA ASP A 74 -6.09 -11.53 -1.48
C ASP A 74 -4.64 -11.09 -1.27
N LEU A 75 -4.13 -11.34 -0.06
CA LEU A 75 -2.77 -11.01 0.36
C LEU A 75 -1.90 -12.27 0.44
N THR A 76 -2.30 -13.37 -0.21
CA THR A 76 -1.55 -14.64 -0.24
C THR A 76 -0.13 -14.43 -0.76
N GLY A 77 0.05 -13.52 -1.71
CA GLY A 77 1.36 -13.18 -2.24
C GLY A 77 2.28 -12.39 -1.31
N ILE A 78 1.76 -11.90 -0.17
CA ILE A 78 2.48 -11.04 0.77
C ILE A 78 2.69 -11.78 2.09
N ASP A 79 1.61 -12.18 2.75
CA ASP A 79 1.62 -12.72 4.11
C ASP A 79 0.66 -13.90 4.33
N ASP A 80 0.21 -14.57 3.26
CA ASP A 80 -0.64 -15.78 3.30
C ASP A 80 -2.02 -15.57 3.94
N ARG A 81 -2.56 -14.34 3.85
CA ARG A 81 -3.85 -13.97 4.45
C ARG A 81 -4.84 -13.42 3.43
N LYS A 82 -6.10 -13.35 3.86
CA LYS A 82 -7.15 -12.56 3.23
C LYS A 82 -7.69 -11.53 4.22
N CYS A 83 -8.08 -10.37 3.73
CA CYS A 83 -8.70 -9.33 4.55
C CYS A 83 -10.00 -8.83 3.91
N MET A 84 -10.93 -8.37 4.75
CA MET A 84 -12.02 -7.53 4.29
C MET A 84 -11.55 -6.09 4.31
N THR A 85 -11.37 -5.53 3.12
CA THR A 85 -10.67 -4.26 2.93
C THR A 85 -11.64 -3.19 2.48
N THR A 86 -11.54 -2.01 3.09
CA THR A 86 -12.27 -0.81 2.67
C THR A 86 -11.30 0.34 2.52
N VAL A 87 -11.40 1.06 1.40
CA VAL A 87 -10.66 2.31 1.17
C VAL A 87 -11.66 3.47 1.15
N SER A 88 -11.36 4.54 1.87
CA SER A 88 -12.21 5.73 1.99
C SER A 88 -11.39 7.01 1.97
N TRP A 89 -12.03 8.12 1.62
CA TRP A 89 -11.43 9.45 1.73
C TRP A 89 -11.47 9.96 3.17
N ASP A 90 -10.33 10.47 3.65
CA ASP A 90 -10.19 11.31 4.84
C ASP A 90 -9.59 12.66 4.42
N GLY A 91 -10.46 13.59 4.07
CA GLY A 91 -10.09 14.80 3.33
C GLY A 91 -9.43 14.43 1.99
N ASP A 92 -8.18 14.87 1.83
CA ASP A 92 -7.36 14.63 0.63
C ASP A 92 -6.52 13.34 0.70
N LYS A 93 -6.72 12.53 1.76
CA LYS A 93 -5.99 11.27 1.98
C LYS A 93 -6.87 10.08 1.66
N LEU A 94 -6.28 9.04 1.08
CA LEU A 94 -6.89 7.72 0.99
C LEU A 94 -6.53 6.91 2.24
N GLN A 95 -7.53 6.55 3.03
CA GLN A 95 -7.37 5.70 4.19
C GLN A 95 -7.91 4.30 3.87
N CYS A 96 -7.09 3.28 4.14
CA CYS A 96 -7.46 1.89 3.99
C CYS A 96 -7.48 1.17 5.34
N VAL A 97 -8.50 0.37 5.56
CA VAL A 97 -8.61 -0.55 6.70
C VAL A 97 -8.70 -1.97 6.16
N GLN A 98 -7.82 -2.84 6.64
CA GLN A 98 -7.76 -4.26 6.25
C GLN A 98 -8.19 -5.09 7.46
N LYS A 99 -9.48 -5.42 7.58
CA LYS A 99 -10.00 -6.21 8.69
C LYS A 99 -9.63 -7.68 8.49
N GLY A 100 -9.02 -8.28 9.52
CA GLY A 100 -8.61 -9.68 9.49
C GLY A 100 -7.91 -10.06 10.79
N GLU A 101 -6.99 -11.02 10.69
CA GLU A 101 -6.25 -11.55 11.85
C GLU A 101 -5.34 -10.52 12.53
N LYS A 102 -4.84 -9.53 11.78
CA LYS A 102 -3.87 -8.55 12.26
C LYS A 102 -4.56 -7.25 12.68
N GLU A 103 -4.46 -6.93 13.97
CA GLU A 103 -5.09 -5.71 14.51
C GLU A 103 -4.45 -4.43 13.95
N GLY A 104 -5.28 -3.42 13.72
CA GLY A 104 -4.83 -2.11 13.22
C GLY A 104 -4.21 -2.14 11.82
N ARG A 105 -4.36 -3.24 11.07
CA ARG A 105 -3.80 -3.37 9.71
C ARG A 105 -4.47 -2.42 8.73
N GLY A 106 -3.65 -1.73 7.95
CA GLY A 106 -4.10 -0.88 6.86
C GLY A 106 -3.01 0.08 6.40
N TRP A 107 -3.43 1.09 5.65
CA TRP A 107 -2.51 2.11 5.17
C TRP A 107 -3.22 3.45 4.99
N THR A 108 -2.46 4.53 4.89
CA THR A 108 -2.93 5.85 4.48
C THR A 108 -2.00 6.41 3.41
N GLN A 109 -2.57 6.92 2.33
CA GLN A 109 -1.82 7.46 1.19
C GLN A 109 -2.25 8.89 0.88
N TRP A 110 -1.30 9.78 0.60
CA TRP A 110 -1.57 11.17 0.26
C TRP A 110 -0.48 11.75 -0.64
N ILE A 111 -0.77 12.88 -1.29
CA ILE A 111 0.16 13.57 -2.19
C ILE A 111 0.58 14.91 -1.60
N GLU A 112 1.88 15.19 -1.64
CA GLU A 112 2.46 16.49 -1.34
C GLU A 112 3.35 16.90 -2.53
N GLY A 113 2.89 17.86 -3.34
CA GLY A 113 3.59 18.26 -4.56
C GLY A 113 3.67 17.12 -5.58
N ASP A 114 4.89 16.66 -5.86
CA ASP A 114 5.18 15.54 -6.77
C ASP A 114 5.62 14.26 -6.01
N GLU A 115 5.34 14.22 -4.71
CA GLU A 115 5.60 13.07 -3.85
C GLU A 115 4.30 12.38 -3.43
N LEU A 116 4.30 11.06 -3.54
CA LEU A 116 3.29 10.17 -3.00
C LEU A 116 3.80 9.60 -1.68
N HIS A 117 3.12 9.91 -0.59
CA HIS A 117 3.41 9.39 0.73
C HIS A 117 2.50 8.22 1.05
N LEU A 118 3.07 7.15 1.61
CA LEU A 118 2.34 5.98 2.08
C LEU A 118 2.78 5.64 3.49
N GLU A 119 1.83 5.59 4.41
CA GLU A 119 2.01 5.09 5.77
C GLU A 119 1.29 3.75 5.91
N MET A 120 2.04 2.67 6.12
CA MET A 120 1.49 1.33 6.37
C MET A 120 1.55 1.02 7.86
N ARG A 121 0.47 0.46 8.41
CA ARG A 121 0.31 0.19 9.84
C ARG A 121 -0.15 -1.24 10.09
N VAL A 122 0.33 -1.83 11.18
CA VAL A 122 -0.14 -3.13 11.71
C VAL A 122 0.35 -3.28 13.15
N GLU A 123 -0.52 -3.69 14.07
CA GLU A 123 -0.17 -3.96 15.48
C GLU A 123 0.65 -2.82 16.15
N GLY A 124 0.32 -1.57 15.83
CA GLY A 124 1.03 -0.38 16.34
C GLY A 124 2.37 -0.07 15.65
N VAL A 125 2.88 -0.96 14.80
CA VAL A 125 4.07 -0.73 13.96
C VAL A 125 3.69 0.09 12.74
N VAL A 126 4.53 1.07 12.40
CA VAL A 126 4.35 1.97 11.26
C VAL A 126 5.57 1.92 10.34
N CYS A 127 5.32 1.72 9.04
CA CYS A 127 6.30 1.87 7.97
C CYS A 127 5.91 3.07 7.10
N LYS A 128 6.90 3.87 6.70
CA LYS A 128 6.70 5.07 5.87
C LYS A 128 7.44 4.93 4.55
N GLN A 129 6.73 5.14 3.46
CA GLN A 129 7.27 5.13 2.11
C GLN A 129 7.00 6.46 1.43
N VAL A 130 7.95 6.88 0.59
CA VAL A 130 7.80 8.07 -0.27
C VAL A 130 8.16 7.66 -1.69
N PHE A 131 7.35 8.09 -2.65
CA PHE A 131 7.56 7.85 -4.07
C PHE A 131 7.54 9.16 -4.84
N LYS A 132 8.35 9.27 -5.90
CA LYS A 132 8.40 10.42 -6.81
C LYS A 132 7.53 10.19 -8.03
N LYS A 133 6.71 11.15 -8.41
CA LYS A 133 5.97 11.11 -9.68
C LYS A 133 6.95 11.14 -10.86
N VAL A 134 6.75 10.24 -11.82
CA VAL A 134 7.45 10.27 -13.11
C VAL A 134 6.67 11.21 -14.04
N GLN A 135 7.39 12.14 -14.68
CA GLN A 135 6.86 13.04 -15.70
C GLN A 135 6.61 12.32 -17.01
#